data_AF-A0A0M3IT40-F1
#
_entry.id   AF-A0A0M3IT40-F1
#
_cell.length_a   1.000
_cell.length_b   1.000
_cell.length_c   1.000
_cell.angle_alpha   90.00
_cell.angle_beta   90.00
_cell.angle_gamma   90.00
#
_symmetry.space_group_name_H-M   'P 1'
#
loop_
_entity.id
_entity.type
_entity.pdbx_description
1 polymer ?
#
loop_
_entity_poly.entity_id
_entity_poly.type
_entity_poly.pdbx_seq_one_letter_code
_entity_poly.pdbx_strand_id
1 'polypeptide(L)'
;MARAIQRSVQWLPVAGRWTRISVMGSQLDQDVIKIPIGDIDDRRTIILMIPGNPGNEGFYEYFAREILTNLENEKQKTLHSSSNQYVFYTISHLNHVRLPDELSRNGAHKSTG
;
A
#
# COMPACT_ATOMS: atom_id res chain seq x y z
N MET A 1 2.62 24.25 1.04
CA MET A 1 1.80 23.58 0.00
C MET A 1 1.64 22.12 0.40
N ALA A 2 0.43 21.57 0.37
CA ALA A 2 0.23 20.14 0.62
C ALA A 2 0.98 19.33 -0.45
N ARG A 3 1.68 18.28 -0.04
CA ARG A 3 2.44 17.42 -0.97
C ARG A 3 1.46 16.62 -1.83
N ALA A 4 1.78 16.46 -3.11
CA ALA A 4 0.94 15.70 -4.03
C ALA A 4 0.86 14.24 -3.59
N ILE A 5 -0.36 13.69 -3.57
CA ILE A 5 -0.56 12.26 -3.33
C ILE A 5 -0.11 11.50 -4.59
N GLN A 6 0.83 10.59 -4.40
CA GLN A 6 1.35 9.71 -5.41
C GLN A 6 0.70 8.33 -5.32
N ARG A 7 0.81 7.56 -6.39
CA ARG A 7 0.34 6.19 -6.47
C ARG A 7 1.46 5.30 -7.03
N SER A 8 1.70 4.17 -6.36
CA SER A 8 2.59 3.11 -6.79
C SER A 8 1.81 1.80 -6.88
N VAL A 9 2.04 1.02 -7.93
CA VAL A 9 1.43 -0.32 -8.08
C VAL A 9 2.57 -1.33 -8.04
N GLN A 10 2.44 -2.29 -7.14
CA GLN A 10 3.45 -3.32 -6.91
C GLN A 10 2.81 -4.71 -6.95
N TRP A 11 3.61 -5.71 -7.31
CA TRP A 11 3.21 -7.11 -7.30
C TRP A 11 3.98 -7.83 -6.20
N LEU A 12 3.25 -8.54 -5.33
CA LEU A 12 3.83 -9.34 -4.27
C LEU A 12 3.47 -10.82 -4.41
N PRO A 13 4.40 -11.74 -4.12
CA PRO A 13 4.07 -13.14 -3.96
C PRO A 13 3.36 -13.35 -2.61
N VAL A 14 2.11 -13.81 -2.63
CA VAL A 14 1.30 -14.12 -1.44
C VAL A 14 0.63 -15.46 -1.63
N ALA A 15 0.90 -16.42 -0.73
CA ALA A 15 0.29 -17.76 -0.75
C ALA A 15 0.32 -18.46 -2.14
N GLY A 16 1.48 -18.39 -2.82
CA GLY A 16 1.66 -19.01 -4.15
C GLY A 16 1.02 -18.27 -5.33
N ARG A 17 0.51 -17.05 -5.12
CA ARG A 17 -0.09 -16.22 -6.18
C ARG A 17 0.55 -14.84 -6.22
N TRP A 18 0.62 -14.28 -7.43
CA TRP A 18 0.94 -12.87 -7.61
C TRP A 18 -0.27 -12.02 -7.23
N THR A 19 -0.07 -11.16 -6.24
CA THR A 19 -1.08 -10.25 -5.71
C THR A 19 -0.70 -8.83 -6.08
N ARG A 20 -1.60 -8.13 -6.78
CA ARG A 20 -1.39 -6.72 -7.14
C ARG A 20 -1.85 -5.83 -6.00
N ILE A 21 -0.97 -4.96 -5.54
CA ILE A 21 -1.24 -4.01 -4.47
C ILE A 21 -1.05 -2.60 -5.04
N SER A 22 -2.00 -1.72 -4.76
CA SER A 22 -1.86 -0.29 -4.99
C SER A 22 -1.51 0.38 -3.68
N VAL A 23 -0.53 1.27 -3.69
CA VAL A 23 -0.11 2.04 -2.54
C VAL A 23 -0.20 3.52 -2.89
N MET A 24 -0.80 4.32 -2.01
CA MET A 24 -0.94 5.76 -2.19
C MET A 24 -0.50 6.52 -0.95
N GLY A 25 0.13 7.67 -1.15
CA GLY A 25 0.67 8.48 -0.06
C GLY A 25 1.39 9.73 -0.58
N SER A 26 1.69 10.66 0.33
CA SER A 26 2.35 11.94 0.04
C SER A 26 3.89 11.84 -0.01
N GLN A 27 4.45 10.73 0.46
CA GLN A 27 5.89 10.42 0.50
C GLN A 27 6.10 8.92 0.23
N LEU A 28 5.97 8.51 -1.03
CA LEU A 28 6.22 7.13 -1.43
C LEU A 28 7.70 6.98 -1.83
N ASP A 29 8.48 6.27 -1.04
CA ASP A 29 9.81 5.79 -1.46
C ASP A 29 9.68 4.70 -2.54
N GLN A 30 10.77 4.35 -3.22
CA GLN A 30 10.76 3.36 -4.31
C GLN A 30 10.24 1.97 -3.86
N ASP A 31 10.40 1.62 -2.58
CA ASP A 31 10.08 0.31 -2.01
C ASP A 31 9.09 0.42 -0.82
N VAL A 32 7.93 1.06 -1.05
CA VAL A 32 6.91 1.35 -0.01
C VAL A 32 6.44 0.14 0.83
N ILE A 33 6.66 -1.08 0.35
CA ILE A 33 6.26 -2.31 1.03
C ILE A 33 7.31 -2.76 2.04
N LYS A 34 8.58 -2.39 1.86
CA LYS A 34 9.63 -2.69 2.82
C LYS A 34 9.56 -1.67 3.96
N ILE A 35 9.15 -2.12 5.13
CA ILE A 35 9.33 -1.36 6.36
C ILE A 35 10.82 -1.48 6.71
N PRO A 36 11.60 -0.39 6.69
CA PRO A 36 13.01 -0.47 7.07
C PRO A 36 13.09 -0.94 8.53
N ILE A 37 13.69 -2.11 8.73
CA ILE A 37 13.89 -2.68 10.06
C ILE A 37 14.91 -1.79 10.79
N GLY A 38 14.50 -1.17 11.88
CA GLY A 38 15.38 -0.40 12.76
C GLY A 38 15.19 1.12 12.73
N ASP A 39 14.28 1.65 11.91
CA ASP A 39 13.97 3.08 11.94
C ASP A 39 12.90 3.39 12.99
N ILE A 40 13.37 3.78 14.19
CA ILE A 40 12.52 4.10 15.34
C ILE A 40 11.63 5.34 15.07
N ASP A 41 11.95 6.12 14.04
CA ASP A 41 11.22 7.34 13.67
C ASP A 41 10.26 7.15 12.48
N ASP A 42 10.11 5.92 11.95
CA ASP A 42 9.16 5.62 10.87
C ASP A 42 7.71 5.56 11.40
N ARG A 43 7.14 6.74 11.66
CA ARG A 43 5.75 6.90 12.07
C ARG A 43 4.87 6.89 10.82
N ARG A 44 4.32 5.72 10.48
CA ARG A 44 3.28 5.60 9.44
C ARG A 44 1.98 5.07 10.00
N THR A 45 0.89 5.69 9.58
CA THR A 45 -0.46 5.15 9.76
C THR A 45 -0.88 4.48 8.47
N ILE A 46 -1.04 3.16 8.54
CA ILE A 46 -1.40 2.31 7.40
C ILE A 46 -2.92 2.16 7.37
N ILE A 47 -3.52 2.49 6.22
CA ILE A 47 -4.93 2.27 5.92
C ILE A 47 -5.01 1.16 4.89
N LEU A 48 -5.57 0.01 5.26
CA LEU A 48 -5.74 -1.13 4.36
C LEU A 48 -7.19 -1.23 3.89
N MET A 49 -7.39 -1.25 2.58
CA MET A 49 -8.68 -1.52 1.96
C MET A 49 -8.63 -2.80 1.13
N ILE A 50 -9.52 -3.73 1.45
CA ILE A 50 -9.82 -4.89 0.62
C ILE A 50 -11.11 -4.54 -0.14
N PRO A 51 -11.03 -4.19 -1.43
CA PRO A 51 -12.22 -3.89 -2.22
C PRO A 51 -13.15 -5.11 -2.21
N GLY A 52 -14.45 -4.91 -2.47
CA GLY A 52 -15.42 -6.00 -2.67
C GLY A 52 -15.74 -6.29 -4.13
N ASN A 53 -15.52 -5.31 -5.02
CA ASN A 53 -15.84 -5.41 -6.45
C ASN A 53 -14.57 -5.31 -7.31
N PRO A 54 -14.18 -6.38 -8.03
CA PRO A 54 -13.10 -6.32 -9.02
C PRO A 54 -13.42 -5.34 -10.15
N GLY A 55 -12.45 -4.56 -10.64
CA GLY A 55 -12.64 -3.72 -11.84
C GLY A 55 -13.12 -2.29 -11.60
N ASN A 56 -13.19 -1.83 -10.35
CA ASN A 56 -13.47 -0.42 -10.02
C ASN A 56 -12.27 0.30 -9.38
N GLU A 57 -11.08 0.06 -9.91
CA GLU A 57 -9.83 0.63 -9.40
C GLU A 57 -9.82 2.16 -9.40
N GLY A 58 -10.48 2.79 -10.37
CA GLY A 58 -10.60 4.25 -10.44
C GLY A 58 -11.37 4.83 -9.26
N PHE A 59 -12.47 4.20 -8.84
CA PHE A 59 -13.22 4.60 -7.65
C PHE A 59 -12.36 4.47 -6.38
N TYR A 60 -11.66 3.35 -6.24
CA TYR A 60 -10.80 3.09 -5.08
C TYR A 60 -9.61 4.05 -5.01
N GLU A 61 -9.03 4.40 -6.14
CA GLU A 61 -7.98 5.43 -6.24
C GLU A 61 -8.53 6.81 -5.84
N TYR A 62 -9.70 7.20 -6.36
CA TYR A 62 -10.32 8.47 -6.02
C TYR A 62 -10.65 8.56 -4.52
N PHE A 63 -11.27 7.51 -3.98
CA PHE A 63 -11.58 7.41 -2.56
C PHE A 63 -10.35 7.50 -1.66
N ALA A 64 -9.27 6.79 -2.02
CA ALA A 64 -8.00 6.88 -1.31
C ALA A 64 -7.44 8.31 -1.32
N ARG A 65 -7.53 9.00 -2.47
CA ARG A 65 -7.05 10.38 -2.62
C ARG A 65 -7.84 11.36 -1.74
N GLU A 66 -9.15 11.23 -1.69
CA GLU A 66 -10.02 12.05 -0.82
C GLU A 66 -9.69 11.84 0.66
N ILE A 67 -9.59 10.59 1.12
CA ILE A 67 -9.24 10.28 2.51
C ILE A 67 -7.87 10.82 2.88
N LEU A 68 -6.84 10.54 2.07
CA LEU A 68 -5.48 10.99 2.35
C LEU A 68 -5.38 12.52 2.37
N THR A 69 -6.07 13.21 1.44
CA THR A 69 -6.10 14.67 1.41
C THR A 69 -6.72 15.24 2.68
N ASN A 70 -7.85 14.67 3.13
CA ASN A 70 -8.52 15.12 4.34
C ASN A 70 -7.67 14.89 5.60
N LEU A 71 -7.02 13.74 5.71
CA LEU A 71 -6.14 13.42 6.84
C LEU A 71 -4.90 14.33 6.89
N GLU A 72 -4.28 14.61 5.74
CA GLU A 72 -3.13 15.53 5.68
C GLU A 72 -3.55 16.98 5.99
N ASN A 73 -4.73 17.40 5.53
CA ASN A 73 -5.28 18.72 5.86
C ASN A 73 -5.62 18.87 7.35
N GLU A 74 -6.21 17.83 7.96
CA GLU A 74 -6.50 17.81 9.40
C GLU A 74 -5.21 17.84 10.21
N LYS A 75 -4.23 17.02 9.82
CA LYS A 75 -2.90 16.97 10.44
C LYS A 75 -2.23 18.35 10.42
N GLN A 76 -2.27 19.07 9.29
CA GLN A 76 -1.71 20.42 9.20
C GLN A 76 -2.39 21.43 10.13
N LYS A 77 -3.68 21.24 10.45
CA LYS A 77 -4.45 22.12 11.34
C LYS A 77 -4.21 21.83 12.83
N THR A 78 -4.03 20.56 13.19
CA THR A 78 -4.02 20.11 14.60
C THR A 78 -2.62 19.84 15.14
N LEU A 79 -1.67 19.48 14.27
CA LEU A 79 -0.33 19.04 14.64
C LEU A 79 0.69 19.81 13.82
N HIS A 80 1.20 20.92 14.36
CA HIS A 80 2.15 21.82 13.67
C HIS A 80 3.44 21.16 13.16
N SER A 81 3.77 19.90 13.53
CA SER A 81 5.00 19.21 13.08
C SER A 81 4.98 17.68 13.27
N SER A 82 3.84 16.98 13.15
CA SER A 82 3.92 15.51 13.22
C SER A 82 4.53 14.94 11.92
N SER A 83 5.60 14.14 12.06
CA SER A 83 6.22 13.41 10.94
C SER A 83 5.36 12.24 10.46
N ASN A 84 4.22 11.97 11.11
CA ASN A 84 3.40 10.78 10.87
C ASN A 84 2.83 10.75 9.46
N GLN A 85 3.23 9.81 8.62
CA GLN A 85 2.78 9.68 7.23
C GLN A 85 1.52 8.82 7.15
N TYR A 86 0.57 9.21 6.31
CA TYR A 86 -0.57 8.36 5.97
C TYR A 86 -0.28 7.60 4.67
N VAL A 87 -0.45 6.28 4.70
CA VAL A 87 -0.28 5.42 3.54
C VAL A 87 -1.52 4.56 3.36
N PHE A 88 -2.08 4.57 2.16
CA PHE A 88 -3.28 3.83 1.80
C PHE A 88 -2.93 2.66 0.88
N TYR A 89 -3.24 1.45 1.32
CA TYR A 89 -3.03 0.22 0.59
C TYR A 89 -4.36 -0.32 0.08
N THR A 90 -4.40 -0.71 -1.18
CA THR A 90 -5.50 -1.50 -1.75
C THR A 90 -4.99 -2.79 -2.31
N ILE A 91 -5.64 -3.89 -1.94
CA ILE A 91 -5.37 -5.20 -2.53
C ILE A 91 -6.30 -5.34 -3.73
N SER A 92 -5.76 -5.48 -4.93
CA SER A 92 -6.57 -5.76 -6.10
C SER A 92 -7.28 -7.10 -5.95
N HIS A 93 -8.47 -7.23 -6.55
CA HIS A 93 -9.13 -8.54 -6.68
C HIS A 93 -8.46 -9.47 -7.71
N LEU A 94 -7.62 -8.93 -8.60
CA LEU A 94 -6.93 -9.70 -9.65
C LEU A 94 -5.78 -10.58 -9.11
N ASN A 95 -5.95 -11.22 -7.95
CA ASN A 95 -4.93 -12.04 -7.28
C ASN A 95 -4.90 -13.49 -7.75
N HIS A 96 -5.46 -13.78 -8.93
CA HIS A 96 -5.61 -15.15 -9.42
C HIS A 96 -4.49 -15.61 -10.35
N VAL A 97 -3.45 -14.79 -10.56
CA VAL A 97 -2.29 -15.19 -11.35
C VAL A 97 -1.40 -16.10 -10.51
N ARG A 98 -1.28 -17.36 -10.93
CA ARG A 98 -0.34 -18.30 -10.30
C ARG A 98 1.08 -17.77 -10.44
N LEU A 99 1.87 -17.90 -9.37
CA LEU A 99 3.30 -17.64 -9.42
C LEU A 99 3.96 -18.67 -10.35
N PRO A 100 4.76 -18.27 -11.35
CA PRO A 100 5.50 -19.22 -12.19
C PRO A 100 6.37 -20.15 -11.34
N ASP A 101 6.54 -21.39 -11.78
CA ASP A 101 7.24 -22.44 -11.02
C ASP A 101 8.70 -22.08 -10.74
N GLU A 102 9.31 -21.26 -11.58
CA GLU A 102 10.69 -20.76 -11.42
C GLU A 102 10.81 -19.76 -10.25
N LEU A 103 9.71 -19.05 -9.94
CA LEU A 103 9.66 -18.04 -8.88
C LEU A 103 9.01 -18.58 -7.60
N SER A 104 8.25 -19.68 -7.69
CA SER A 104 7.61 -20.33 -6.54
C SER A 104 8.59 -20.93 -5.54
N ARG A 105 9.79 -21.32 -6.00
CA ARG A 105 10.83 -21.93 -5.17
C ARG A 105 11.69 -20.92 -4.40
N ASN A 106 11.70 -19.65 -4.82
CA ASN A 106 12.52 -18.60 -4.22
C ASN A 106 11.81 -17.84 -3.08
N GLY A 107 10.49 -17.92 -3.00
CA GLY A 107 9.71 -17.46 -1.85
C GLY A 107 9.47 -18.64 -0.91
N ALA A 108 10.27 -18.78 0.13
CA ALA A 108 10.19 -19.88 1.09
C ALA A 108 8.83 -19.93 1.84
N HIS A 109 7.81 -20.49 1.19
CA HIS A 109 6.66 -21.09 1.84
C HIS A 109 6.80 -22.61 1.68
N LYS A 110 7.58 -23.21 2.58
CA LYS A 110 7.30 -24.60 2.99
C LYS A 110 5.96 -24.56 3.74
N SER A 111 4.83 -24.55 3.02
CA SER A 111 3.57 -24.96 3.63
C SER A 111 3.65 -26.46 3.83
N THR A 112 3.99 -26.88 5.04
CA THR A 112 3.70 -28.23 5.51
C THR A 112 2.19 -28.30 5.71
N GLY A 113 1.54 -29.06 4.84
CA GLY A 113 0.13 -29.44 4.90
C GLY A 113 0.00 -30.78 4.21
#